data_AF-A0A9D4XNE8-F1
#
_entry.id   AF-A0A9D4XNE8-F1
#
_cell.length_a   1.000
_cell.length_b   1.000
_cell.length_c   1.000
_cell.angle_alpha   90.00
_cell.angle_beta   90.00
_cell.angle_gamma   90.00
#
_symmetry.space_group_name_H-M   'P 1'
#
loop_
_entity.id
_entity.type
_entity.pdbx_description
1 polymer ?
#
loop_
_entity_poly.entity_id
_entity_poly.type
_entity_poly.pdbx_seq_one_letter_code
_entity_poly.pdbx_strand_id
1 'polypeptide(L)'
;MAEIKGEHNVHVVSEEEPVSAKPLPNKPKRVASLDIFRGLTVALMILVDDAGDQWPVIGHAPWNGCHLADFVMPFFLFIVGMAIPLSLKKIPNKLLAVKKVIVRTLKLLFWGLLLQGGFSHAPDHLSYGVDVKHIRWCGILQRIALAYLVVSLVEIISRSGQARDDPEHTNLSIVKLYYWHWLVAACIVIVYMTLLYGIHVPDWTFTVHNPDSIYNGTTFTVSCGVRGKLDPPCNAVGYIDRVVLGINHVYKKPAWRKSEACTMKSPYEGPFKKTAPAWCYAPFEPEGILRSRLLQKSQTWRYRLYYDYEYSPFVEPIP
;
A
#
# COMPACT_ATOMS: atom_id res chain seq x y z
N MET A 1 17.72 54.01 -88.47
CA MET A 1 18.16 53.89 -87.07
C MET A 1 17.25 52.85 -86.43
N ALA A 2 17.78 51.63 -86.27
CA ALA A 2 17.04 50.48 -85.75
C ALA A 2 17.10 50.48 -84.22
N GLU A 3 15.95 50.23 -83.60
CA GLU A 3 15.73 50.19 -82.15
C GLU A 3 15.99 48.77 -81.64
N ILE A 4 16.93 48.62 -80.70
CA ILE A 4 17.29 47.36 -80.06
C ILE A 4 16.34 47.14 -78.88
N LYS A 5 15.53 46.08 -78.93
CA LYS A 5 14.64 45.67 -77.83
C LYS A 5 15.21 44.39 -77.20
N GLY A 6 15.78 44.50 -76.00
CA GLY A 6 16.28 43.36 -75.23
C GLY A 6 15.14 42.62 -74.53
N GLU A 7 15.08 41.30 -74.68
CA GLU A 7 14.17 40.40 -73.96
C GLU A 7 14.62 40.22 -72.50
N HIS A 8 13.70 40.41 -71.56
CA HIS A 8 13.87 40.07 -70.15
C HIS A 8 13.14 38.75 -69.88
N ASN A 9 13.89 37.66 -69.72
CA ASN A 9 13.34 36.36 -69.32
C ASN A 9 13.13 36.37 -67.80
N VAL A 10 11.87 36.51 -67.36
CA VAL A 10 11.47 36.30 -65.97
C VAL A 10 11.24 34.81 -65.76
N HIS A 11 12.15 34.14 -65.07
CA HIS A 11 11.91 32.80 -64.54
C HIS A 11 10.85 32.91 -63.44
N VAL A 12 9.62 32.47 -63.73
CA VAL A 12 8.59 32.25 -62.72
C VAL A 12 8.97 31.00 -61.93
N VAL A 13 9.43 31.19 -60.69
CA VAL A 13 9.58 30.10 -59.73
C VAL A 13 8.17 29.72 -59.28
N SER A 14 7.70 28.56 -59.72
CA SER A 14 6.45 27.97 -59.24
C SER A 14 6.54 27.75 -57.72
N GLU A 15 5.57 28.30 -56.97
CA GLU A 15 5.38 27.98 -55.56
C GLU A 15 5.14 26.47 -55.42
N GLU A 16 6.04 25.79 -54.72
CA GLU A 16 5.81 24.41 -54.29
C GLU A 16 4.62 24.42 -53.31
N GLU A 17 3.56 23.67 -53.64
CA GLU A 17 2.47 23.39 -52.71
C GLU A 17 3.03 22.85 -51.38
N PRO A 18 2.50 23.27 -50.22
CA PRO A 18 2.98 22.77 -48.95
C PRO A 18 2.67 21.27 -48.87
N VAL A 19 3.73 20.45 -48.96
CA VAL A 19 3.72 19.02 -48.68
C VAL A 19 2.98 18.81 -47.36
N SER A 20 1.79 18.24 -47.46
CA SER A 20 0.94 17.84 -46.34
C SER A 20 1.76 16.98 -45.38
N ALA A 21 2.26 17.60 -44.31
CA ALA A 21 2.97 16.92 -43.23
C ALA A 21 2.01 15.87 -42.64
N LYS A 22 2.32 14.60 -42.87
CA LYS A 22 1.64 13.48 -42.21
C LYS A 22 1.64 13.76 -40.70
N PRO A 23 0.48 13.73 -40.01
CA PRO A 23 0.44 13.98 -38.58
C PRO A 23 1.35 12.97 -37.90
N LEU A 24 2.40 13.43 -37.22
CA LEU A 24 3.20 12.59 -36.35
C LEU A 24 2.26 11.87 -35.39
N PRO A 25 2.44 10.55 -35.15
CA PRO A 25 1.57 9.80 -34.27
C PRO A 25 1.53 10.52 -32.92
N ASN A 26 0.35 11.03 -32.57
CA ASN A 26 0.14 11.86 -31.40
C ASN A 26 0.63 11.07 -30.18
N LYS A 27 1.78 11.45 -29.61
CA LYS A 27 2.36 10.74 -28.48
C LYS A 27 1.29 10.71 -27.38
N PRO A 28 1.02 9.55 -26.75
CA PRO A 28 -0.04 9.46 -25.76
C PRO A 28 0.23 10.49 -24.67
N LYS A 29 -0.68 11.46 -24.52
CA LYS A 29 -0.58 12.51 -23.49
C LYS A 29 -0.46 11.84 -22.12
N ARG A 30 0.69 12.04 -21.47
CA ARG A 30 0.91 11.58 -20.10
C ARG A 30 0.27 12.59 -19.15
N VAL A 31 -0.19 12.10 -18.00
CA VAL A 31 -0.78 12.94 -16.97
C VAL A 31 0.35 13.41 -16.05
N ALA A 32 0.86 14.62 -16.31
CA ALA A 32 2.04 15.16 -15.61
C ALA A 32 1.87 15.21 -14.08
N SER A 33 0.67 15.56 -13.60
CA SER A 33 0.38 15.59 -12.15
C SER A 33 0.52 14.22 -11.49
N LEU A 34 0.12 13.15 -12.17
CA LEU A 34 0.26 11.78 -11.67
C LEU A 34 1.72 11.33 -11.64
N ASP A 35 2.50 11.71 -12.65
CA ASP A 35 3.93 11.42 -12.71
C ASP A 35 4.70 12.15 -11.60
N ILE A 36 4.37 13.43 -11.33
CA ILE A 36 4.93 14.21 -10.21
C ILE A 36 4.55 13.61 -8.86
N PHE A 37 3.27 13.32 -8.65
CA PHE A 37 2.79 12.74 -7.39
C PHE A 37 3.44 11.38 -7.09
N ARG A 38 3.67 10.56 -8.13
CA ARG A 38 4.43 9.33 -8.01
C ARG A 38 5.88 9.58 -7.61
N GLY A 39 6.54 10.56 -8.22
CA GLY A 39 7.91 10.94 -7.84
C GLY A 39 7.99 11.38 -6.38
N LEU A 40 7.06 12.24 -5.94
CA LEU A 40 6.97 12.70 -4.56
C LEU A 40 6.73 11.54 -3.59
N THR A 41 5.85 10.59 -3.94
CA THR A 41 5.56 9.41 -3.11
C THR A 41 6.79 8.51 -2.95
N VAL A 42 7.59 8.33 -4.01
CA VAL A 42 8.86 7.58 -3.94
C VAL A 42 9.90 8.33 -3.10
N ALA A 43 10.02 9.65 -3.25
CA ALA A 43 10.91 10.46 -2.42
C ALA A 43 10.52 10.39 -0.94
N LEU A 44 9.21 10.43 -0.65
CA LEU A 44 8.68 10.27 0.70
C LEU A 44 9.00 8.88 1.27
N MET A 45 8.83 7.82 0.49
CA MET A 45 9.18 6.45 0.89
C MET A 45 10.66 6.36 1.32
N ILE A 46 11.58 6.87 0.49
CA ILE A 46 13.02 6.89 0.82
C ILE A 46 13.27 7.68 2.09
N LEU A 47 12.66 8.87 2.22
CA LEU A 47 12.83 9.71 3.41
C LEU A 47 12.37 9.01 4.69
N VAL A 48 11.22 8.35 4.68
CA VAL A 48 10.72 7.68 5.89
C VAL A 48 11.48 6.38 6.21
N ASP A 49 12.01 5.70 5.19
CA ASP A 49 12.80 4.48 5.36
C ASP A 49 14.17 4.79 5.97
N ASP A 50 14.83 5.88 5.54
CA ASP A 50 16.15 6.28 6.04
C ASP A 50 16.07 7.10 7.35
N ALA A 51 15.13 8.05 7.43
CA ALA A 51 15.06 9.01 8.53
C ALA A 51 14.07 8.61 9.64
N GLY A 52 13.19 7.63 9.39
CA GLY A 52 12.08 7.29 10.27
C GLY A 52 12.48 6.68 11.61
N ASP A 53 13.70 6.12 11.73
CA ASP A 53 14.20 5.63 13.02
C ASP A 53 14.75 6.75 13.91
N GLN A 54 15.38 7.75 13.31
CA GLN A 54 15.93 8.93 14.00
C GLN A 54 14.84 9.96 14.36
N TRP A 55 13.82 10.10 13.52
CA TRP A 55 12.66 10.95 13.76
C TRP A 55 11.37 10.12 13.81
N PRO A 56 10.96 9.67 15.01
CA PRO A 56 9.78 8.80 15.18
C PRO A 56 8.46 9.38 14.67
N VAL A 57 8.34 10.72 14.61
CA VAL A 57 7.17 11.43 14.03
C VAL A 57 7.03 11.17 12.52
N ILE A 58 8.15 10.93 11.84
CA ILE A 58 8.19 10.64 10.40
C ILE A 58 8.06 9.13 10.16
N GLY A 59 8.60 8.30 11.06
CA GLY A 59 8.49 6.84 11.02
C GLY A 59 7.09 6.29 11.34
N HIS A 60 6.94 4.96 11.41
CA HIS A 60 5.64 4.34 11.72
C HIS A 60 5.21 4.53 13.18
N ALA A 61 3.95 4.93 13.40
CA ALA A 61 3.38 4.92 14.74
C ALA A 61 3.36 3.49 15.33
N PRO A 62 3.71 3.29 16.62
CA PRO A 62 3.85 1.96 17.21
C PRO A 62 2.60 1.08 17.10
N TRP A 63 1.42 1.67 17.34
CA TRP A 63 0.14 1.00 17.11
C TRP A 63 -0.96 2.00 16.79
N ASN A 64 -1.33 2.81 17.80
CA ASN A 64 -2.31 3.87 17.69
C ASN A 64 -1.65 5.13 17.12
N GLY A 65 -2.44 5.92 16.38
CA GLY A 65 -1.97 7.13 15.69
C GLY A 65 -1.61 6.88 14.23
N CYS A 66 -1.34 7.98 13.51
CA CYS A 66 -0.97 7.97 12.10
C CYS A 66 0.18 8.94 11.91
N HIS A 67 1.31 8.44 11.44
CA HIS A 67 2.52 9.24 11.15
C HIS A 67 2.76 9.31 9.64
N LEU A 68 3.76 10.09 9.22
CA LEU A 68 4.03 10.34 7.80
C LEU A 68 4.27 9.04 7.01
N ALA A 69 5.02 8.08 7.57
CA ALA A 69 5.27 6.78 6.95
C ALA A 69 4.00 5.96 6.68
N ASP A 70 2.93 6.18 7.45
CA ASP A 70 1.68 5.42 7.30
C ASP A 70 0.88 5.83 6.05
N PHE A 71 1.17 7.00 5.45
CA PHE A 71 0.52 7.51 4.24
C PHE A 71 1.15 7.01 2.93
N VAL A 72 2.39 6.52 2.98
CA VAL A 72 3.14 6.09 1.78
C VAL A 72 2.40 5.01 1.00
N MET A 73 1.97 3.94 1.67
CA MET A 73 1.21 2.85 1.04
C MET A 73 -0.11 3.33 0.41
N PRO A 74 -0.97 4.09 1.13
CA PRO A 74 -2.18 4.69 0.56
C PRO A 74 -1.93 5.50 -0.71
N PHE A 75 -0.86 6.31 -0.74
CA PHE A 75 -0.51 7.10 -1.94
C PHE A 75 -0.12 6.21 -3.11
N PHE A 76 0.65 5.14 -2.90
CA PHE A 76 0.94 4.17 -3.95
C PHE A 76 -0.32 3.49 -4.49
N LEU A 77 -1.24 3.08 -3.61
CA LEU A 77 -2.50 2.47 -4.03
C LEU A 77 -3.37 3.46 -4.83
N PHE A 78 -3.40 4.73 -4.43
CA PHE A 78 -4.10 5.78 -5.17
C PHE A 78 -3.50 5.99 -6.56
N ILE A 79 -2.18 6.10 -6.68
CA ILE A 79 -1.49 6.24 -7.98
C ILE A 79 -1.81 5.07 -8.90
N VAL A 80 -1.70 3.85 -8.39
CA VAL A 80 -1.99 2.63 -9.15
C VAL A 80 -3.46 2.60 -9.56
N GLY A 81 -4.39 2.94 -8.66
CA GLY A 81 -5.82 3.01 -8.92
C GLY A 81 -6.16 3.98 -10.05
N MET A 82 -5.63 5.20 -10.01
CA MET A 82 -5.83 6.21 -11.04
C MET A 82 -5.22 5.82 -12.40
N ALA A 83 -4.12 5.06 -12.40
CA ALA A 83 -3.46 4.61 -13.62
C ALA A 83 -4.22 3.50 -14.36
N ILE A 84 -5.03 2.69 -13.66
CA ILE A 84 -5.78 1.56 -14.24
C ILE A 84 -6.69 2.01 -15.40
N PRO A 85 -7.68 2.90 -15.21
CA PRO A 85 -8.62 3.26 -16.28
C PRO A 85 -7.91 3.95 -17.46
N LEU A 86 -6.90 4.77 -17.19
CA LEU A 86 -6.08 5.44 -18.22
C LEU A 86 -5.28 4.45 -19.07
N SER A 87 -4.76 3.38 -18.45
CA SER A 87 -3.98 2.36 -19.15
C SER A 87 -4.86 1.42 -19.97
N LEU A 88 -6.02 1.05 -19.43
CA LEU A 88 -6.96 0.15 -20.08
C LEU A 88 -7.72 0.84 -21.21
N LYS A 89 -7.98 2.17 -21.16
CA LYS A 89 -8.69 2.92 -22.22
C LYS A 89 -8.00 2.81 -23.59
N LYS A 90 -6.69 2.52 -23.58
CA LYS A 90 -5.87 2.37 -24.79
C LYS A 90 -5.95 0.98 -25.42
N ILE A 91 -6.63 0.02 -24.79
CA ILE A 91 -6.70 -1.37 -25.25
C ILE A 91 -8.13 -1.66 -25.68
N PRO A 92 -8.40 -1.83 -27.00
CA PRO A 92 -9.76 -2.04 -27.48
C PRO A 92 -10.28 -3.45 -27.18
N ASN A 93 -9.40 -4.46 -27.15
CA ASN A 93 -9.79 -5.85 -26.92
C ASN A 93 -9.70 -6.25 -25.43
N LYS A 94 -10.82 -6.72 -24.87
CA LYS A 94 -10.91 -7.17 -23.47
C LYS A 94 -9.99 -8.33 -23.14
N LEU A 95 -9.90 -9.34 -24.00
CA LEU A 95 -9.04 -10.51 -23.76
C LEU A 95 -7.56 -10.10 -23.70
N LEU A 96 -7.16 -9.18 -24.58
CA LEU A 96 -5.82 -8.63 -24.58
C LEU A 96 -5.55 -7.79 -23.32
N ALA A 97 -6.55 -7.03 -22.86
CA ALA A 97 -6.46 -6.27 -21.60
C ALA A 97 -6.27 -7.20 -20.40
N VAL A 98 -7.07 -8.27 -20.28
CA VAL A 98 -6.96 -9.28 -19.20
C VAL A 98 -5.58 -9.93 -19.22
N LYS A 99 -5.10 -10.40 -20.39
CA LYS A 99 -3.77 -11.00 -20.52
C LYS A 99 -2.67 -10.04 -20.05
N LYS A 100 -2.76 -8.76 -20.41
CA LYS A 100 -1.78 -7.73 -20.00
C LYS A 100 -1.80 -7.48 -18.50
N VAL A 101 -2.99 -7.44 -17.89
CA VAL A 101 -3.17 -7.31 -16.44
C VAL A 101 -2.53 -8.50 -15.73
N ILE A 102 -2.85 -9.73 -16.14
CA ILE A 102 -2.30 -10.96 -15.54
C ILE A 102 -0.77 -10.98 -15.61
N VAL A 103 -0.19 -10.72 -16.78
CA VAL A 103 1.28 -10.69 -16.95
C VAL A 103 1.92 -9.64 -16.06
N ARG A 104 1.31 -8.46 -15.92
CA ARG A 104 1.81 -7.41 -15.03
C ARG A 104 1.72 -7.82 -13.56
N THR A 105 0.60 -8.43 -13.15
CA THR A 105 0.42 -8.96 -11.78
C THR A 105 1.47 -10.01 -11.46
N LEU A 106 1.70 -10.98 -12.37
CA LEU A 106 2.71 -12.03 -12.18
C LEU A 106 4.12 -11.44 -12.06
N LYS A 107 4.47 -10.43 -12.87
CA LYS A 107 5.75 -9.73 -12.73
C LYS A 107 5.90 -9.07 -11.36
N LEU A 108 4.87 -8.37 -10.88
CA LEU A 108 4.92 -7.72 -9.56
C LEU A 108 5.03 -8.74 -8.42
N LEU A 109 4.32 -9.86 -8.50
CA LEU A 109 4.43 -10.95 -7.54
C LEU A 109 5.84 -11.56 -7.54
N PHE A 110 6.39 -11.81 -8.72
CA PHE A 110 7.74 -12.34 -8.89
C PHE A 110 8.81 -11.41 -8.28
N TRP A 111 8.80 -10.12 -8.65
CA TRP A 111 9.74 -9.14 -8.09
C TRP A 111 9.52 -8.93 -6.58
N GLY A 112 8.28 -8.99 -6.11
CA GLY A 112 7.95 -8.92 -4.69
C GLY A 112 8.58 -10.06 -3.89
N LEU A 113 8.41 -11.30 -4.36
CA LEU A 113 9.02 -12.47 -3.73
C LEU A 113 10.55 -12.46 -3.84
N LEU A 114 11.13 -11.98 -4.95
CA LEU A 114 12.58 -11.91 -5.10
C LEU A 114 13.21 -10.91 -4.13
N LEU A 115 12.63 -9.71 -4.00
CA LEU A 115 13.14 -8.66 -3.10
C LEU A 115 12.92 -9.00 -1.63
N GLN A 116 11.81 -9.67 -1.29
CA GLN A 116 11.44 -9.96 0.09
C GLN A 116 11.94 -11.33 0.58
N GLY A 117 12.17 -12.28 -0.33
CA GLY A 117 12.56 -13.66 -0.07
C GLY A 117 14.06 -13.89 0.11
N GLY A 118 14.83 -12.84 0.41
CA GLY A 118 16.19 -13.01 0.95
C GLY A 118 17.28 -13.26 -0.10
N PHE A 119 17.08 -12.89 -1.37
CA PHE A 119 18.19 -12.92 -2.34
C PHE A 119 19.31 -11.92 -2.00
N SER A 120 19.01 -10.93 -1.15
CA SER A 120 19.97 -9.95 -0.67
C SER A 120 19.69 -9.65 0.80
N HIS A 121 20.35 -10.38 1.70
CA HIS A 121 20.53 -9.89 3.07
C HIS A 121 21.47 -8.68 3.02
N ALA A 122 21.43 -7.84 4.07
CA ALA A 122 22.19 -6.59 4.20
C ALA A 122 23.66 -6.71 3.70
N PRO A 123 24.30 -5.60 3.27
CA PRO A 123 25.70 -5.60 2.80
C PRO A 123 26.70 -6.26 3.74
N ASP A 124 26.31 -6.43 5.01
CA ASP A 124 27.16 -6.82 6.12
C ASP A 124 27.17 -8.34 6.39
N HIS A 125 26.30 -9.12 5.72
CA HIS A 125 26.24 -10.58 5.87
C HIS A 125 26.19 -11.28 4.50
N LEU A 126 27.31 -11.90 4.09
CA LEU A 126 27.49 -12.69 2.85
C LEU A 126 26.68 -14.02 2.81
N SER A 127 25.47 -14.07 3.36
CA SER A 127 24.60 -15.25 3.27
C SER A 127 23.66 -15.12 2.07
N TYR A 128 24.11 -15.63 0.92
CA TYR A 128 23.30 -15.73 -0.30
C TYR A 128 22.48 -17.02 -0.29
N GLY A 129 21.15 -16.90 -0.30
CA GLY A 129 20.25 -18.06 -0.38
C GLY A 129 18.82 -17.71 -0.01
N VAL A 130 17.85 -18.38 -0.63
CA VAL A 130 16.43 -18.27 -0.28
C VAL A 130 16.15 -19.19 0.91
N ASP A 131 16.02 -18.63 2.11
CA ASP A 131 15.53 -19.41 3.26
C ASP A 131 14.01 -19.58 3.14
N VAL A 132 13.60 -20.67 2.48
CA VAL A 132 12.19 -21.02 2.26
C VAL A 132 11.43 -21.18 3.59
N LYS A 133 12.10 -21.44 4.72
CA LYS A 133 11.44 -21.60 6.03
C LYS A 133 11.10 -20.27 6.70
N HIS A 134 11.71 -19.18 6.28
CA HIS A 134 11.54 -17.84 6.86
C HIS A 134 11.12 -16.78 5.84
N ILE A 135 10.82 -17.19 4.60
CA ILE A 135 10.39 -16.27 3.54
C ILE A 135 9.10 -15.55 3.94
N ARG A 136 9.09 -14.23 3.81
CA ARG A 136 7.87 -13.44 4.07
C ARG A 136 7.01 -13.41 2.81
N TRP A 137 5.90 -14.15 2.84
CA TRP A 137 4.99 -14.29 1.70
C TRP A 137 4.19 -13.03 1.38
N CYS A 138 3.85 -12.25 2.41
CA CYS A 138 3.06 -11.03 2.27
C CYS A 138 3.95 -9.78 2.35
N GLY A 139 3.97 -9.01 1.28
CA GLY A 139 4.67 -7.73 1.22
C GLY A 139 3.91 -6.69 0.41
N ILE A 140 4.50 -5.50 0.35
CA ILE A 140 3.88 -4.33 -0.26
C ILE A 140 3.61 -4.54 -1.75
N LEU A 141 4.55 -5.16 -2.48
CA LEU A 141 4.43 -5.42 -3.91
C LEU A 141 3.36 -6.47 -4.22
N GLN A 142 3.27 -7.53 -3.41
CA GLN A 142 2.27 -8.58 -3.56
C GLN A 142 0.86 -8.02 -3.34
N ARG A 143 0.69 -7.16 -2.33
CA ARG A 143 -0.58 -6.47 -2.05
C ARG A 143 -1.00 -5.54 -3.18
N ILE A 144 -0.07 -4.73 -3.68
CA ILE A 144 -0.33 -3.86 -4.84
C ILE A 144 -0.70 -4.72 -6.05
N ALA A 145 -0.05 -5.87 -6.27
CA ALA A 145 -0.35 -6.77 -7.37
C ALA A 145 -1.76 -7.37 -7.29
N LEU A 146 -2.18 -7.83 -6.11
CA LEU A 146 -3.53 -8.38 -5.89
C LEU A 146 -4.61 -7.31 -6.00
N ALA A 147 -4.41 -6.14 -5.39
CA ALA A 147 -5.33 -5.01 -5.51
C ALA A 147 -5.46 -4.56 -6.97
N TYR A 148 -4.34 -4.44 -7.69
CA TYR A 148 -4.32 -4.11 -9.11
C TYR A 148 -5.09 -5.12 -9.95
N LEU A 149 -4.93 -6.43 -9.68
CA LEU A 149 -5.64 -7.49 -10.39
C LEU A 149 -7.16 -7.34 -10.20
N VAL A 150 -7.62 -7.27 -8.95
CA VAL A 150 -9.07 -7.18 -8.64
C VAL A 150 -9.68 -5.94 -9.25
N VAL A 151 -9.09 -4.76 -9.01
CA VAL A 151 -9.63 -3.49 -9.53
C VAL A 151 -9.60 -3.43 -11.05
N SER A 152 -8.53 -3.93 -11.69
CA SER A 152 -8.45 -3.96 -13.15
C SER A 152 -9.48 -4.90 -13.77
N LEU A 153 -9.77 -6.04 -13.14
CA LEU A 153 -10.81 -6.96 -13.62
C LEU A 153 -12.21 -6.33 -13.51
N VAL A 154 -12.53 -5.71 -12.37
CA VAL A 154 -13.79 -4.97 -12.17
C VAL A 154 -13.94 -3.87 -13.21
N GLU A 155 -12.87 -3.12 -13.50
CA GLU A 155 -12.85 -2.08 -14.52
C GLU A 155 -13.10 -2.63 -15.94
N ILE A 156 -12.46 -3.76 -16.31
CA ILE A 156 -12.67 -4.40 -17.63
C ILE A 156 -14.12 -4.89 -17.79
N ILE A 157 -14.71 -5.45 -16.73
CA ILE A 157 -16.09 -5.93 -16.71
C ILE A 157 -17.05 -4.74 -16.82
N SER A 158 -16.85 -3.69 -16.02
CA SER A 158 -17.73 -2.52 -15.94
C SER A 158 -17.78 -1.72 -17.24
N ARG A 159 -16.67 -1.62 -17.97
CA ARG A 159 -16.62 -1.02 -19.32
C ARG A 159 -17.57 -1.65 -20.32
N SER A 160 -17.92 -2.92 -20.13
CA SER A 160 -18.90 -3.59 -20.99
C SER A 160 -20.30 -3.03 -20.85
N GLY A 161 -20.66 -2.54 -19.66
CA GLY A 161 -21.96 -1.93 -19.40
C GLY A 161 -22.01 -0.47 -19.85
N GLN A 162 -20.90 0.24 -19.70
CA GLN A 162 -20.79 1.69 -19.94
C GLN A 162 -20.88 2.11 -21.41
N ALA A 163 -20.62 1.20 -22.36
CA ALA A 163 -20.74 1.48 -23.80
C ALA A 163 -22.20 1.54 -24.30
N ARG A 164 -23.21 1.38 -23.42
CA ARG A 164 -24.63 1.28 -23.79
C ARG A 164 -25.51 2.45 -23.33
N ASP A 165 -25.04 3.28 -22.41
CA ASP A 165 -25.82 4.39 -21.87
C ASP A 165 -24.96 5.66 -21.86
N ASP A 166 -25.30 6.67 -22.66
CA ASP A 166 -24.85 8.05 -22.49
C ASP A 166 -25.92 8.78 -21.65
N PRO A 167 -25.73 8.99 -20.32
CA PRO A 167 -26.71 9.68 -19.51
C PRO A 167 -26.34 11.17 -19.37
N GLU A 168 -27.36 12.03 -19.34
CA GLU A 168 -27.22 13.44 -18.92
C GLU A 168 -26.41 13.58 -17.62
N HIS A 169 -25.58 14.62 -17.55
CA HIS A 169 -24.69 14.92 -16.42
C HIS A 169 -25.48 15.38 -15.18
N THR A 170 -25.99 14.44 -14.39
CA THR A 170 -26.49 14.68 -13.03
C THR A 170 -25.60 13.97 -12.00
N ASN A 171 -25.51 14.47 -10.76
CA ASN A 171 -24.66 13.86 -9.72
C ASN A 171 -24.97 12.37 -9.45
N LEU A 172 -26.22 11.94 -9.69
CA LEU A 172 -26.66 10.55 -9.61
C LEU A 172 -26.16 9.67 -10.77
N SER A 173 -25.80 10.26 -11.91
CA SER A 173 -25.29 9.50 -13.06
C SER A 173 -23.93 8.90 -12.78
N ILE A 174 -23.05 9.59 -12.04
CA ILE A 174 -21.74 9.07 -11.62
C ILE A 174 -21.88 7.84 -10.73
N VAL A 175 -22.85 7.85 -9.80
CA VAL A 175 -23.10 6.70 -8.92
C VAL A 175 -23.62 5.50 -9.70
N LYS A 176 -24.53 5.72 -10.65
CA LYS A 176 -25.00 4.67 -11.58
C LYS A 176 -23.87 4.12 -12.45
N LEU A 177 -22.98 5.00 -12.93
CA LEU A 177 -21.85 4.66 -13.80
C LEU A 177 -20.83 3.75 -13.13
N TYR A 178 -20.54 3.98 -11.85
CA TYR A 178 -19.59 3.23 -11.05
C TYR A 178 -20.25 2.28 -10.05
N TYR A 179 -21.52 1.92 -10.27
CA TYR A 179 -22.30 1.10 -9.33
C TYR A 179 -21.62 -0.24 -9.02
N TRP A 180 -21.06 -0.92 -10.03
CA TRP A 180 -20.33 -2.17 -9.84
C TRP A 180 -19.09 -2.01 -8.96
N HIS A 181 -18.35 -0.91 -9.09
CA HIS A 181 -17.20 -0.62 -8.22
C HIS A 181 -17.64 -0.39 -6.78
N TRP A 182 -18.72 0.37 -6.57
CA TRP A 182 -19.29 0.60 -5.24
C TRP A 182 -19.83 -0.68 -4.59
N LEU A 183 -20.51 -1.53 -5.36
CA LEU A 183 -21.01 -2.81 -4.88
C LEU A 183 -19.87 -3.73 -4.44
N VAL A 184 -18.83 -3.88 -5.27
CA VAL A 184 -17.66 -4.70 -4.91
C VAL A 184 -16.95 -4.13 -3.68
N ALA A 185 -16.79 -2.80 -3.60
CA ALA A 185 -16.20 -2.15 -2.44
C ALA A 185 -17.02 -2.41 -1.16
N ALA A 186 -18.35 -2.28 -1.23
CA ALA A 186 -19.25 -2.57 -0.11
C ALA A 186 -19.16 -4.04 0.32
N CYS A 187 -19.16 -4.98 -0.62
CA CYS A 187 -18.98 -6.41 -0.33
C CYS A 187 -17.64 -6.67 0.38
N ILE A 188 -16.54 -6.10 -0.10
CA ILE A 188 -15.22 -6.24 0.53
C ILE A 188 -15.23 -5.68 1.96
N VAL A 189 -15.84 -4.51 2.17
CA VAL A 189 -15.93 -3.88 3.50
C VAL A 189 -16.78 -4.72 4.45
N ILE A 190 -17.93 -5.25 4.00
CA ILE A 190 -18.80 -6.11 4.81
C ILE A 190 -18.07 -7.39 5.22
N VAL A 191 -17.40 -8.05 4.27
CA VAL A 191 -16.59 -9.25 4.55
C VAL A 191 -15.47 -8.91 5.53
N TYR A 192 -14.77 -7.80 5.32
CA TYR A 192 -13.70 -7.35 6.20
C TYR A 192 -14.21 -7.10 7.64
N MET A 193 -15.31 -6.36 7.81
CA MET A 193 -15.89 -6.09 9.12
C MET A 193 -16.39 -7.36 9.81
N THR A 194 -17.03 -8.26 9.05
CA THR A 194 -17.50 -9.55 9.55
C THR A 194 -16.33 -10.40 10.07
N LEU A 195 -15.22 -10.46 9.32
CA LEU A 195 -14.02 -11.18 9.76
C LEU A 195 -13.36 -10.50 10.97
N LEU A 196 -13.27 -9.18 10.97
CA LEU A 196 -12.61 -8.41 12.03
C LEU A 196 -13.31 -8.57 13.39
N TYR A 197 -14.64 -8.54 13.40
CA TYR A 197 -15.44 -8.58 14.63
C TYR A 197 -16.02 -9.97 14.96
N GLY A 198 -16.23 -10.83 13.97
CA GLY A 198 -16.84 -12.14 14.15
C GLY A 198 -15.88 -13.25 14.60
N ILE A 199 -14.59 -13.12 14.29
CA ILE A 199 -13.61 -14.17 14.60
C ILE A 199 -13.22 -14.13 16.07
N HIS A 200 -13.27 -15.31 16.71
CA HIS A 200 -12.73 -15.52 18.04
C HIS A 200 -11.22 -15.74 17.97
N VAL A 201 -10.47 -14.99 18.78
CA VAL A 201 -9.01 -15.11 18.85
C VAL A 201 -8.66 -15.89 20.13
N PRO A 202 -8.22 -17.16 20.00
CA PRO A 202 -7.81 -17.96 21.14
C PRO A 202 -6.44 -17.52 21.67
N ASP A 203 -6.10 -18.03 22.84
CA ASP A 203 -4.77 -17.90 23.43
C ASP A 203 -3.74 -18.62 22.55
N TRP A 204 -2.52 -18.09 22.48
CA TRP A 204 -1.49 -18.62 21.62
C TRP A 204 -0.11 -18.47 22.23
N THR A 205 0.81 -19.33 21.79
CA THR A 205 2.20 -19.38 22.27
C THR A 205 3.17 -19.18 21.14
N PHE A 206 4.32 -18.57 21.43
CA PHE A 206 5.41 -18.44 20.46
C PHE A 206 6.78 -18.52 21.12
N THR A 207 7.76 -18.94 20.34
CA THR A 207 9.17 -19.03 20.73
C THR A 207 9.95 -17.86 20.14
N VAL A 208 10.79 -17.23 20.94
CA VAL A 208 11.69 -16.18 20.46
C VAL A 208 12.96 -16.84 19.92
N HIS A 209 13.20 -16.70 18.62
CA HIS A 209 14.43 -17.15 17.96
C HIS A 209 15.28 -15.94 17.58
N ASN A 210 16.05 -15.45 18.54
CA ASN A 210 16.99 -14.35 18.36
C ASN A 210 18.31 -14.66 19.12
N PRO A 211 19.38 -15.07 18.42
CA PRO A 211 20.67 -15.45 19.03
C PRO A 211 21.25 -14.38 19.96
N ASP A 212 21.01 -13.11 19.68
CA ASP A 212 21.55 -11.98 20.43
C ASP A 212 20.69 -11.58 21.64
N SER A 213 19.55 -12.26 21.86
CA SER A 213 18.64 -11.98 22.96
C SER A 213 18.83 -12.96 24.11
N ILE A 214 18.78 -12.45 25.34
CA ILE A 214 18.72 -13.27 26.57
C ILE A 214 17.51 -14.22 26.57
N TYR A 215 16.47 -13.89 25.82
CA TYR A 215 15.23 -14.66 25.70
C TYR A 215 15.24 -15.64 24.52
N ASN A 216 16.40 -15.94 23.94
CA ASN A 216 16.47 -16.91 22.85
C ASN A 216 16.02 -18.30 23.32
N GLY A 217 15.07 -18.90 22.60
CA GLY A 217 14.50 -20.20 22.94
C GLY A 217 13.43 -20.17 24.03
N THR A 218 13.10 -19.01 24.62
CA THR A 218 12.01 -18.94 25.59
C THR A 218 10.65 -18.93 24.89
N THR A 219 9.70 -19.67 25.46
CA THR A 219 8.31 -19.70 24.99
C THR A 219 7.47 -18.72 25.80
N PHE A 220 6.78 -17.82 25.12
CA PHE A 220 5.83 -16.90 25.72
C PHE A 220 4.41 -17.32 25.38
N THR A 221 3.51 -17.15 26.35
CA THR A 221 2.08 -17.38 26.18
C THR A 221 1.36 -16.04 26.22
N VAL A 222 0.46 -15.83 25.28
CA VAL A 222 -0.37 -14.64 25.18
C VAL A 222 -1.83 -15.05 25.37
N SER A 223 -2.40 -14.60 26.49
CA SER A 223 -3.82 -14.78 26.77
C SER A 223 -4.64 -13.68 26.08
N CYS A 224 -5.52 -14.12 25.18
CA CYS A 224 -6.42 -13.30 24.40
C CYS A 224 -7.87 -13.61 24.76
N GLY A 225 -8.37 -14.82 24.45
CA GLY A 225 -9.73 -15.27 24.72
C GLY A 225 -10.86 -14.32 24.31
N VAL A 226 -10.70 -13.50 23.26
CA VAL A 226 -11.60 -12.37 22.95
C VAL A 226 -12.11 -12.37 21.50
N ARG A 227 -13.19 -11.62 21.25
CA ARG A 227 -13.72 -11.26 19.92
C ARG A 227 -13.68 -9.75 19.72
N GLY A 228 -13.47 -9.30 18.48
CA GLY A 228 -13.60 -7.89 18.12
C GLY A 228 -12.57 -6.92 18.73
N LYS A 229 -11.53 -7.44 19.40
CA LYS A 229 -10.45 -6.60 19.93
C LYS A 229 -9.53 -6.15 18.81
N LEU A 230 -9.31 -4.84 18.68
CA LEU A 230 -8.48 -4.26 17.62
C LEU A 230 -7.02 -4.12 18.03
N ASP A 231 -6.75 -4.08 19.34
CA ASP A 231 -5.41 -3.93 19.91
C ASP A 231 -4.51 -5.14 19.63
N PRO A 232 -3.19 -4.94 19.57
CA PRO A 232 -2.27 -6.05 19.49
C PRO A 232 -2.20 -6.73 20.87
N PRO A 233 -1.85 -8.02 20.94
CA PRO A 233 -1.61 -8.98 19.86
C PRO A 233 -2.87 -9.80 19.47
N CYS A 234 -4.01 -9.48 20.07
CA CYS A 234 -5.24 -10.30 20.10
C CYS A 234 -6.26 -9.91 19.03
N ASN A 235 -5.80 -9.29 17.94
CA ASN A 235 -6.66 -8.92 16.84
C ASN A 235 -6.88 -10.07 15.85
N ALA A 236 -8.05 -10.07 15.20
CA ALA A 236 -8.43 -11.10 14.23
C ALA A 236 -7.47 -11.15 13.03
N VAL A 237 -6.95 -10.00 12.59
CA VAL A 237 -6.01 -9.90 11.46
C VAL A 237 -4.73 -10.69 11.75
N GLY A 238 -4.09 -10.42 12.89
CA GLY A 238 -2.86 -11.11 13.30
C GLY A 238 -3.11 -12.59 13.58
N TYR A 239 -4.30 -12.96 14.08
CA TYR A 239 -4.68 -14.36 14.21
C TYR A 239 -4.71 -15.08 12.85
N ILE A 240 -5.38 -14.51 11.86
CA ILE A 240 -5.44 -15.08 10.51
C ILE A 240 -4.05 -15.19 9.89
N ASP A 241 -3.23 -14.15 10.02
CA ASP A 241 -1.86 -14.17 9.50
C ASP A 241 -1.04 -15.31 10.13
N ARG A 242 -1.15 -15.52 11.45
CA ARG A 242 -0.47 -16.62 12.14
C ARG A 242 -0.96 -18.00 11.71
N VAL A 243 -2.26 -18.18 11.47
CA VAL A 243 -2.85 -19.46 11.05
C VAL A 243 -2.53 -19.79 9.60
N VAL A 244 -2.63 -18.79 8.71
CA VAL A 244 -2.46 -19.00 7.26
C VAL A 244 -0.99 -18.99 6.85
N LEU A 245 -0.20 -18.06 7.36
CA LEU A 245 1.21 -17.92 7.00
C LEU A 245 2.12 -18.75 7.90
N GLY A 246 1.71 -19.02 9.14
CA GLY A 246 2.56 -19.64 10.15
C GLY A 246 3.50 -18.65 10.83
N ILE A 247 3.87 -18.91 12.09
CA ILE A 247 4.65 -18.00 12.94
C ILE A 247 6.03 -17.66 12.33
N ASN A 248 6.64 -18.59 11.61
CA ASN A 248 7.98 -18.41 11.02
C ASN A 248 8.02 -17.40 9.86
N HIS A 249 6.88 -17.18 9.21
CA HIS A 249 6.75 -16.29 8.05
C HIS A 249 6.20 -14.91 8.41
N VAL A 250 5.94 -14.68 9.70
CA VAL A 250 5.44 -13.42 10.25
C VAL A 250 6.62 -12.52 10.63
N TYR A 251 6.51 -11.23 10.31
CA TYR A 251 7.56 -10.26 10.64
C TYR A 251 7.88 -10.18 12.15
N LYS A 252 9.17 -10.29 12.48
CA LYS A 252 9.66 -10.44 13.87
C LYS A 252 9.91 -9.12 14.62
N LYS A 253 9.96 -7.98 13.92
CA LYS A 253 10.26 -6.66 14.51
C LYS A 253 9.11 -5.64 14.34
N PRO A 254 7.91 -5.90 14.87
CA PRO A 254 6.78 -4.99 14.69
C PRO A 254 6.98 -3.63 15.36
N ALA A 255 6.35 -2.59 14.81
CA ALA A 255 6.48 -1.20 15.27
C ALA A 255 6.05 -1.00 16.73
N TRP A 256 5.13 -1.81 17.25
CA TRP A 256 4.65 -1.70 18.64
C TRP A 256 5.73 -1.98 19.69
N ARG A 257 6.88 -2.55 19.31
CA ARG A 257 8.05 -2.70 20.18
C ARG A 257 8.55 -1.37 20.72
N LYS A 258 8.30 -0.28 19.99
CA LYS A 258 8.60 1.10 20.36
C LYS A 258 7.59 1.71 21.33
N SER A 259 6.52 0.99 21.70
CA SER A 259 5.48 1.50 22.60
C SER A 259 5.99 1.66 24.03
N GLU A 260 5.38 2.58 24.77
CA GLU A 260 5.67 2.82 26.20
C GLU A 260 5.43 1.58 27.07
N ALA A 261 4.55 0.66 26.66
CA ALA A 261 4.36 -0.60 27.38
C ALA A 261 5.60 -1.52 27.29
N CYS A 262 6.37 -1.41 26.21
CA CYS A 262 7.48 -2.31 25.92
C CYS A 262 8.84 -1.75 26.32
N THR A 263 9.12 -0.46 26.13
CA THR A 263 10.44 0.14 26.34
C THR A 263 10.37 1.46 27.12
N MET A 264 11.41 1.75 27.91
CA MET A 264 11.56 3.07 28.57
C MET A 264 12.02 4.16 27.58
N LYS A 265 12.53 3.78 26.41
CA LYS A 265 13.02 4.71 25.37
C LYS A 265 11.96 5.14 24.37
N SER A 266 10.68 4.82 24.60
CA SER A 266 9.58 5.22 23.71
C SER A 266 9.65 6.73 23.42
N PRO A 267 9.51 7.18 22.15
CA PRO A 267 9.05 6.44 20.96
C PRO A 267 10.17 5.73 20.16
N TYR A 268 11.39 5.64 20.69
CA TYR A 268 12.52 4.94 20.07
C TYR A 268 12.57 3.46 20.44
N GLU A 269 13.20 2.65 19.59
CA GLU A 269 13.48 1.27 19.96
C GLU A 269 14.55 1.23 21.06
N GLY A 270 14.39 0.31 22.00
CA GLY A 270 15.28 0.16 23.14
C GLY A 270 15.12 -1.20 23.79
N PRO A 271 15.92 -1.50 24.83
CA PRO A 271 15.76 -2.72 25.59
C PRO A 271 14.36 -2.78 26.21
N PHE A 272 13.75 -3.96 26.19
CA PHE A 272 12.45 -4.14 26.80
C PHE A 272 12.51 -3.96 28.33
N LYS A 273 11.45 -3.41 28.90
CA LYS A 273 11.28 -3.30 30.35
C LYS A 273 11.31 -4.69 30.98
N LYS A 274 11.83 -4.82 32.20
CA LYS A 274 11.77 -6.09 32.96
C LYS A 274 10.32 -6.54 33.21
N THR A 275 9.39 -5.59 33.26
CA THR A 275 7.94 -5.80 33.42
C THR A 275 7.19 -5.78 32.09
N ALA A 276 7.89 -5.84 30.95
CA ALA A 276 7.24 -5.79 29.65
C ALA A 276 6.29 -6.98 29.46
N PRO A 277 5.07 -6.76 28.98
CA PRO A 277 4.13 -7.85 28.73
C PRO A 277 4.62 -8.76 27.61
N ALA A 278 4.25 -10.04 27.66
CA ALA A 278 4.69 -11.07 26.70
C ALA A 278 4.47 -10.67 25.23
N TRP A 279 3.40 -9.92 24.94
CA TRP A 279 3.09 -9.48 23.58
C TRP A 279 4.09 -8.49 22.97
N CYS A 280 4.95 -7.84 23.77
CA CYS A 280 6.03 -7.00 23.26
C CYS A 280 7.04 -7.79 22.41
N TYR A 281 7.17 -9.09 22.68
CA TYR A 281 8.05 -10.02 21.97
C TYR A 281 7.34 -10.72 20.80
N ALA A 282 6.02 -10.55 20.68
CA ALA A 282 5.22 -11.27 19.71
C ALA A 282 5.55 -10.84 18.27
N PRO A 283 5.76 -11.79 17.34
CA PRO A 283 5.84 -11.47 15.93
C PRO A 283 4.48 -11.00 15.42
N PHE A 284 4.50 -10.09 14.46
CA PHE A 284 3.30 -9.60 13.82
C PHE A 284 3.57 -9.05 12.45
N GLU A 285 2.68 -9.39 11.51
CA GLU A 285 2.84 -9.10 10.10
C GLU A 285 2.14 -7.77 9.78
N PRO A 286 2.90 -6.66 9.61
CA PRO A 286 2.27 -5.38 9.38
C PRO A 286 1.61 -5.29 7.99
N GLU A 287 1.95 -6.21 7.08
CA GLU A 287 1.44 -6.30 5.72
C GLU A 287 0.70 -7.62 5.45
N GLY A 288 -0.07 -8.12 6.42
CA GLY A 288 -0.71 -9.44 6.39
C GLY A 288 -1.73 -9.67 5.28
N ILE A 289 -2.58 -10.69 5.37
CA ILE A 289 -3.56 -10.96 4.31
C ILE A 289 -4.70 -9.94 4.35
N LEU A 290 -5.19 -9.63 5.55
CA LEU A 290 -6.36 -8.76 5.75
C LEU A 290 -6.00 -7.38 6.27
N ARG A 291 -4.72 -7.08 6.50
CA ARG A 291 -4.35 -5.82 7.16
C ARG A 291 -4.66 -4.60 6.28
N SER A 292 -5.41 -3.64 6.82
CA SER A 292 -5.51 -2.30 6.25
C SER A 292 -4.96 -1.33 7.28
N ARG A 293 -3.72 -0.86 7.07
CA ARG A 293 -3.02 0.02 8.03
C ARG A 293 -3.85 1.26 8.36
N LEU A 294 -4.51 1.86 7.36
CA LEU A 294 -5.36 3.04 7.57
C LEU A 294 -6.69 2.72 8.25
N LEU A 295 -7.39 1.64 7.87
CA LEU A 295 -8.67 1.32 8.51
C LEU A 295 -8.48 0.92 9.97
N GLN A 296 -7.44 0.15 10.27
CA GLN A 296 -7.17 -0.25 11.66
C GLN A 296 -6.68 0.91 12.52
N LYS A 297 -5.81 1.79 11.98
CA LYS A 297 -5.35 3.00 12.70
C LYS A 297 -6.45 4.04 12.84
N SER A 298 -7.29 4.28 11.83
CA SER A 298 -8.42 5.24 11.88
C SER A 298 -9.46 4.88 12.94
N GLN A 299 -9.77 3.60 13.15
CA GLN A 299 -10.71 3.20 14.20
C GLN A 299 -10.16 3.46 15.61
N THR A 300 -8.85 3.38 15.82
CA THR A 300 -8.21 3.74 17.10
C THR A 300 -8.15 5.25 17.38
N TRP A 301 -8.27 6.12 16.36
CA TRP A 301 -8.42 7.57 16.58
C TRP A 301 -9.72 7.91 17.32
N ARG A 302 -10.80 7.16 17.06
CA ARG A 302 -12.09 7.36 17.73
C ARG A 302 -12.06 6.99 19.21
N TYR A 303 -11.25 5.99 19.58
CA TYR A 303 -11.06 5.59 20.98
C TYR A 303 -10.10 6.52 21.74
N ARG A 304 -9.05 7.06 21.12
CA ARG A 304 -8.15 8.01 21.79
C ARG A 304 -8.81 9.36 22.09
N LEU A 305 -9.68 9.87 21.21
CA LEU A 305 -10.45 11.09 21.48
C LEU A 305 -11.48 10.94 22.61
N TYR A 306 -11.93 9.71 22.90
CA TYR A 306 -12.84 9.44 24.02
C TYR A 306 -12.10 9.33 25.37
N TYR A 307 -10.89 8.75 25.37
CA TYR A 307 -10.09 8.58 26.60
C TYR A 307 -9.26 9.81 27.00
N ASP A 308 -8.80 10.64 26.05
CA ASP A 308 -8.08 11.89 26.37
C ASP A 308 -9.02 12.98 26.96
N TYR A 309 -10.35 12.81 26.88
CA TYR A 309 -11.31 13.71 27.55
C TYR A 309 -11.65 13.31 29.00
N GLU A 310 -11.39 12.05 29.40
CA GLU A 310 -11.79 11.53 30.71
C GLU A 310 -10.63 11.48 31.72
N TYR A 311 -9.40 11.75 31.28
CA TYR A 311 -8.19 11.85 32.12
C TYR A 311 -7.35 13.09 31.77
N SER A 312 -7.94 14.28 31.91
CA SER A 312 -7.18 15.52 32.10
C SER A 312 -7.26 15.90 33.58
N PRO A 313 -6.20 15.68 34.39
CA PRO A 313 -6.16 16.21 35.74
C PRO A 313 -5.79 17.70 35.64
N PHE A 314 -6.77 18.55 35.39
CA PHE A 314 -6.64 19.97 35.66
C PHE A 314 -7.44 20.32 36.92
N VAL A 315 -6.74 21.02 37.81
CA VAL A 315 -7.21 21.75 39.00
C VAL A 315 -7.20 20.96 40.33
N GLU A 316 -6.06 20.99 41.02
CA GLU A 316 -6.06 21.12 42.48
C GLU A 316 -6.08 22.62 42.84
N PRO A 317 -6.92 23.07 43.78
CA PRO A 317 -6.88 24.41 44.32
C PRO A 317 -5.82 24.51 45.43
N ILE A 318 -4.98 25.53 45.34
CA ILE A 318 -4.03 25.95 46.37
C ILE A 318 -4.83 26.50 47.58
N PRO A 319 -4.53 26.11 48.84
CA PRO A 319 -4.97 26.85 50.01
C PRO A 319 -4.15 28.12 50.27
#